data_AF-A0A7X8TMR0-F1
#
_entry.id   AF-A0A7X8TMR0-F1
#
_cell.length_a   1.000
_cell.length_b   1.000
_cell.length_c   1.000
_cell.angle_alpha   90.00
_cell.angle_beta   90.00
_cell.angle_gamma   90.00
#
_symmetry.space_group_name_H-M   'P 1'
#
loop_
_entity.id
_entity.type
_entity.pdbx_description
1 polymer ?
#
loop_
_entity_poly.entity_id
_entity_poly.type
_entity_poly.pdbx_seq_one_letter_code
_entity_poly.pdbx_strand_id
1 'polypeptide(L)'
;MMNTTLKNRSKALGGTAAVLGLLTVTACGGGSSVEAYCDVWEDGQEQFEQFESADMENFDEVLTDVESMLDDAVDAAPDDIESQTANMRDAISAINDLDIDFSDPEAMMDPEAMEELEQLEQEFETIESDSAAVEEYVEENCENVDLS
;
A
#
# COMPACT_ATOMS: atom_id res chain seq x y z
N MET A 1 34.90 59.64 0.03
CA MET A 1 34.16 58.68 0.87
C MET A 1 32.83 58.39 0.21
N MET A 2 32.42 57.10 0.18
CA MET A 2 31.13 56.51 -0.28
C MET A 2 30.89 56.62 -1.80
N ASN A 3 30.91 55.59 -2.67
CA ASN A 3 30.63 54.14 -2.64
C ASN A 3 29.19 53.73 -2.28
N THR A 4 28.32 53.61 -3.29
CA THR A 4 27.17 52.66 -3.39
C THR A 4 26.60 52.69 -4.82
N THR A 5 26.96 51.75 -5.70
CA THR A 5 26.25 50.49 -6.03
C THR A 5 24.79 50.67 -6.45
N LEU A 6 24.51 50.72 -7.75
CA LEU A 6 23.18 50.45 -8.30
C LEU A 6 23.24 49.21 -9.20
N LYS A 7 22.48 48.20 -8.76
CA LYS A 7 22.39 46.85 -9.30
C LYS A 7 21.77 46.84 -10.70
N ASN A 8 22.50 46.23 -11.65
CA ASN A 8 21.95 45.67 -12.88
C ASN A 8 20.77 44.73 -12.56
N ARG A 9 19.61 44.96 -13.17
CA ARG A 9 18.59 43.91 -13.35
C ARG A 9 18.31 43.77 -14.84
N SER A 10 19.19 43.03 -15.50
CA SER A 10 18.99 42.54 -16.86
C SER A 10 17.81 41.56 -16.84
N LYS A 11 16.65 42.00 -17.34
CA LYS A 11 15.56 41.12 -17.76
C LYS A 11 15.92 40.61 -19.17
N ALA A 12 16.57 39.46 -19.24
CA ALA A 12 16.66 38.68 -20.47
C ALA A 12 17.10 37.26 -20.10
N LEU A 13 16.26 36.30 -20.47
CA LEU A 13 16.46 34.86 -20.68
C LEU A 13 15.03 34.31 -20.60
N GLY A 14 14.29 34.19 -21.69
CA GLY A 14 14.70 33.50 -22.90
C GLY A 14 14.22 32.06 -22.74
N GLY A 15 13.15 31.72 -23.45
CA GLY A 15 12.48 30.44 -23.31
C GLY A 15 13.43 29.25 -23.49
N THR A 16 13.30 28.29 -22.58
CA THR A 16 13.78 26.92 -22.75
C THR A 16 12.54 26.04 -22.80
N ALA A 17 11.98 25.90 -24.01
CA ALA A 17 11.17 24.77 -24.39
C ALA A 17 12.10 23.73 -25.03
N ALA A 18 12.31 22.60 -24.35
CA ALA A 18 12.81 21.30 -24.84
C ALA A 18 12.92 20.38 -23.59
N VAL A 19 11.90 19.56 -23.29
CA VAL A 19 11.72 18.18 -23.76
C VAL A 19 12.98 17.33 -23.53
N LEU A 20 13.01 16.62 -22.40
CA LEU A 20 13.85 15.44 -22.17
C LEU A 20 13.09 14.46 -21.25
N GLY A 21 12.55 13.40 -21.86
CA GLY A 21 11.93 12.20 -21.27
C GLY A 21 10.56 12.44 -20.64
N LEU A 22 9.39 12.16 -21.24
CA LEU A 22 9.05 10.91 -21.91
C LEU A 22 9.83 9.72 -21.31
N LEU A 23 9.63 9.49 -20.01
CA LEU A 23 9.24 8.15 -19.59
C LEU A 23 7.93 7.89 -20.37
N THR A 24 7.95 7.47 -21.64
CA THR A 24 7.92 6.04 -21.99
C THR A 24 7.94 5.13 -20.78
N VAL A 25 6.94 5.31 -19.90
CA VAL A 25 6.23 4.15 -19.36
C VAL A 25 5.75 3.44 -20.62
N THR A 26 6.56 2.50 -21.06
CA THR A 26 6.14 1.49 -22.00
C THR A 26 4.83 0.99 -21.46
N ALA A 27 3.76 1.24 -22.20
CA ALA A 27 2.58 0.41 -22.16
C ALA A 27 3.07 -1.05 -22.14
N CYS A 28 3.13 -1.64 -20.94
CA CYS A 28 3.35 -3.06 -20.77
C CYS A 28 2.01 -3.70 -21.11
N GLY A 29 1.77 -3.84 -22.42
CA GLY A 29 0.63 -4.59 -22.91
C GLY A 29 0.88 -6.07 -22.64
N GLY A 30 0.22 -6.64 -21.64
CA GLY A 30 0.23 -8.09 -21.48
C GLY A 30 -0.22 -8.67 -20.14
N GLY A 31 -1.39 -8.27 -19.62
CA GLY A 31 -2.02 -8.86 -18.42
C GLY A 31 -1.60 -8.13 -17.15
N SER A 32 -2.56 -7.69 -16.33
CA SER A 32 -2.35 -6.94 -15.08
C SER A 32 -1.66 -5.58 -15.27
N SER A 33 -2.49 -4.55 -15.53
CA SER A 33 -2.02 -3.18 -15.73
C SER A 33 -1.82 -2.47 -14.40
N VAL A 34 -0.72 -1.72 -14.28
CA VAL A 34 -0.46 -0.79 -13.17
C VAL A 34 -1.68 0.08 -12.86
N GLU A 35 -2.42 0.54 -13.87
CA GLU A 35 -3.67 1.29 -13.71
C GLU A 35 -4.74 0.48 -12.94
N ALA A 36 -4.94 -0.80 -13.28
CA ALA A 36 -5.91 -1.65 -12.59
C ALA A 36 -5.49 -1.97 -11.15
N TYR A 37 -4.19 -2.12 -10.92
CA TYR A 37 -3.64 -2.27 -9.57
C TYR A 37 -3.91 -1.00 -8.75
N CYS A 38 -3.56 0.17 -9.28
CA CYS A 38 -3.83 1.44 -8.62
C CYS A 38 -5.31 1.69 -8.38
N ASP A 39 -6.20 1.30 -9.30
CA ASP A 39 -7.66 1.42 -9.12
C ASP A 39 -8.13 0.61 -7.90
N VAL A 40 -7.60 -0.61 -7.69
CA VAL A 40 -7.92 -1.43 -6.51
C VAL A 40 -7.49 -0.74 -5.22
N TRP A 41 -6.29 -0.16 -5.18
CA TRP A 41 -5.82 0.58 -4.00
C TRP A 41 -6.59 1.89 -3.79
N GLU A 42 -6.96 2.59 -4.85
CA GLU A 42 -7.76 3.82 -4.77
C GLU A 42 -9.14 3.54 -4.18
N ASP A 43 -9.81 2.49 -4.66
CA ASP A 43 -11.09 2.02 -4.14
C ASP A 43 -10.95 1.42 -2.72
N GLY A 44 -9.79 0.85 -2.41
CA GLY A 44 -9.47 0.21 -1.13
C GLY A 44 -9.12 1.17 0.02
N GLN A 45 -8.80 2.43 -0.27
CA GLN A 45 -8.45 3.42 0.77
C GLN A 45 -9.54 3.56 1.84
N GLU A 46 -10.82 3.53 1.45
CA GLU A 46 -11.93 3.58 2.42
C GLU A 46 -11.96 2.34 3.34
N GLN A 47 -11.46 1.19 2.89
CA GLN A 47 -11.38 -0.02 3.71
C GLN A 47 -10.21 0.03 4.69
N PHE A 48 -9.06 0.58 4.28
CA PHE A 48 -7.94 0.83 5.19
C PHE A 48 -8.26 1.88 6.26
N GLU A 49 -8.91 2.99 5.90
CA GLU A 49 -9.39 3.97 6.89
C GLU A 49 -10.38 3.32 7.89
N GLN A 50 -11.23 2.41 7.41
CA GLN A 50 -12.13 1.64 8.26
C GLN A 50 -11.37 0.64 9.14
N PHE A 51 -10.29 0.03 8.67
CA PHE A 51 -9.44 -0.86 9.45
C PHE A 51 -8.70 -0.12 10.57
N GLU A 52 -8.13 1.06 10.29
CA GLU A 52 -7.49 1.87 11.33
C GLU A 52 -8.47 2.39 12.39
N SER A 53 -9.71 2.61 11.99
CA SER A 53 -10.78 3.05 12.87
C SER A 53 -11.67 1.90 13.39
N ALA A 54 -11.33 0.65 13.06
CA ALA A 54 -12.11 -0.52 13.43
C ALA A 54 -12.02 -0.75 14.94
N ASP A 55 -13.18 -0.79 15.58
CA ASP A 55 -13.31 -1.34 16.92
C ASP A 55 -13.31 -2.89 16.84
N MET A 56 -12.91 -3.55 17.93
CA MET A 56 -12.91 -5.02 18.04
C MET A 56 -14.26 -5.68 17.71
N GLU A 57 -15.38 -4.95 17.79
CA GLU A 57 -16.71 -5.46 17.45
C GLU A 57 -16.93 -5.69 15.94
N ASN A 58 -16.17 -5.05 15.05
CA ASN A 58 -16.31 -5.19 13.59
C ASN A 58 -15.03 -5.71 12.91
N PHE A 59 -14.07 -6.19 13.70
CA PHE A 59 -12.74 -6.54 13.21
C PHE A 59 -12.79 -7.66 12.14
N ASP A 60 -13.59 -8.70 12.35
CA ASP A 60 -13.74 -9.80 11.39
C ASP A 60 -14.35 -9.37 10.04
N GLU A 61 -15.31 -8.44 10.08
CA GLU A 61 -15.95 -7.90 8.87
C GLU A 61 -14.93 -7.07 8.08
N VAL A 62 -14.17 -6.22 8.77
CA VAL A 62 -13.14 -5.40 8.10
C VAL A 62 -11.99 -6.27 7.58
N LEU A 63 -11.55 -7.29 8.32
CA LEU A 63 -10.54 -8.23 7.82
C LEU A 63 -11.00 -8.97 6.57
N THR A 64 -12.27 -9.39 6.52
CA THR A 64 -12.84 -10.02 5.32
C THR A 64 -12.86 -9.05 4.13
N ASP A 65 -13.19 -7.79 4.36
CA ASP A 65 -13.18 -6.76 3.31
C ASP A 65 -11.74 -6.47 2.83
N VAL A 66 -10.77 -6.40 3.73
CA VAL A 66 -9.34 -6.24 3.40
C VAL A 66 -8.81 -7.46 2.65
N GLU A 67 -9.17 -8.68 3.04
CA GLU A 67 -8.80 -9.91 2.32
C GLU A 67 -9.34 -9.88 0.88
N SER A 68 -10.62 -9.50 0.70
CA SER A 68 -11.23 -9.39 -0.61
C SER A 68 -10.54 -8.34 -1.48
N MET A 69 -10.19 -7.19 -0.91
CA MET A 69 -9.47 -6.13 -1.60
C MET A 69 -8.06 -6.60 -2.02
N LEU A 70 -7.37 -7.33 -1.14
CA LEU A 70 -6.07 -7.90 -1.46
C LEU A 70 -6.14 -9.01 -2.52
N ASP A 71 -7.22 -9.79 -2.59
CA ASP A 71 -7.43 -10.77 -3.66
C ASP A 71 -7.56 -10.07 -5.03
N ASP A 72 -8.36 -9.01 -5.10
CA ASP A 72 -8.46 -8.15 -6.28
C ASP A 72 -7.12 -7.48 -6.62
N ALA A 73 -6.35 -7.08 -5.60
CA ALA A 73 -5.03 -6.46 -5.77
C ALA A 73 -4.03 -7.47 -6.34
N VAL A 74 -4.01 -8.73 -5.87
CA VAL A 74 -3.17 -9.79 -6.41
C VAL A 74 -3.49 -10.05 -7.87
N ASP A 75 -4.76 -10.16 -8.23
CA ASP A 75 -5.20 -10.38 -9.61
C ASP A 75 -4.78 -9.22 -10.54
N ALA A 76 -4.78 -7.99 -10.02
CA ALA A 76 -4.37 -6.80 -10.75
C ALA A 76 -2.87 -6.51 -10.67
N ALA A 77 -2.12 -7.20 -9.81
CA ALA A 77 -0.74 -6.89 -9.48
C ALA A 77 0.20 -7.07 -10.69
N PRO A 78 1.10 -6.11 -10.93
CA PRO A 78 2.21 -6.29 -11.85
C PRO A 78 3.17 -7.39 -11.37
N ASP A 79 3.77 -8.15 -12.30
CA ASP A 79 4.74 -9.23 -12.00
C ASP A 79 5.84 -8.84 -10.99
N ASP A 80 6.25 -7.56 -10.96
CA ASP A 80 7.30 -7.04 -10.09
C ASP A 80 6.89 -6.99 -8.60
N ILE A 81 5.58 -6.91 -8.31
CA ILE A 81 5.02 -6.80 -6.95
C ILE A 81 3.98 -7.88 -6.62
N GLU A 82 3.53 -8.68 -7.60
CA GLU A 82 2.53 -9.75 -7.44
C GLU A 82 2.85 -10.68 -6.26
N SER A 83 4.11 -11.10 -6.11
CA SER A 83 4.50 -11.99 -5.02
C SER A 83 4.36 -11.34 -3.65
N GLN A 84 4.67 -10.05 -3.54
CA GLN A 84 4.60 -9.29 -2.30
C GLN A 84 3.14 -9.03 -1.94
N THR A 85 2.32 -8.62 -2.92
CA THR A 85 0.87 -8.48 -2.74
C THR A 85 0.22 -9.81 -2.34
N ALA A 86 0.64 -10.93 -2.96
CA ALA A 86 0.14 -12.25 -2.62
C ALA A 86 0.54 -12.67 -1.19
N ASN A 87 1.76 -12.36 -0.76
CA ASN A 87 2.18 -12.62 0.62
C ASN A 87 1.36 -11.80 1.63
N MET A 88 1.01 -10.55 1.31
CA MET A 88 0.10 -9.75 2.13
C MET A 88 -1.31 -10.35 2.19
N ARG A 89 -1.86 -10.80 1.06
CA ARG A 89 -3.16 -11.48 1.00
C ARG A 89 -3.15 -12.75 1.85
N ASP A 90 -2.12 -13.58 1.69
CA ASP A 90 -1.97 -14.82 2.44
C ASP A 90 -1.84 -14.56 3.96
N ALA A 91 -1.21 -13.46 4.36
CA ALA A 91 -1.13 -13.03 5.75
C ALA A 91 -2.49 -12.72 6.37
N ILE A 92 -3.30 -11.93 5.66
CA ILE A 92 -4.63 -11.53 6.12
C ILE A 92 -5.55 -12.75 6.12
N SER A 93 -5.44 -13.61 5.11
CA SER A 93 -6.17 -14.89 5.07
C SER A 93 -5.80 -15.78 6.25
N ALA A 94 -4.51 -15.86 6.61
CA ALA A 94 -4.07 -16.61 7.79
C ALA A 94 -4.64 -16.06 9.10
N ILE A 95 -4.80 -14.74 9.23
CA ILE A 95 -5.52 -14.14 10.37
C ILE A 95 -7.00 -14.51 10.34
N ASN A 96 -7.65 -14.40 9.18
CA ASN A 96 -9.08 -14.65 9.03
C ASN A 96 -9.44 -16.14 9.25
N ASP A 97 -8.48 -17.04 8.98
CA ASP A 97 -8.60 -18.48 9.24
C ASP A 97 -8.38 -18.85 10.72
N LEU A 98 -7.92 -17.93 11.58
CA LEU A 98 -7.82 -18.17 13.01
C LEU A 98 -9.22 -18.32 13.63
N ASP A 99 -9.43 -19.35 14.44
CA ASP A 99 -10.69 -19.55 15.18
C ASP A 99 -10.71 -18.72 16.48
N ILE A 100 -10.31 -17.45 16.38
CA ILE A 100 -10.20 -16.51 17.50
C ILE A 100 -11.27 -15.43 17.34
N ASP A 101 -12.16 -15.33 18.32
CA ASP A 101 -13.09 -14.21 18.40
C ASP A 101 -12.34 -12.98 18.94
N PHE A 102 -11.86 -12.12 18.05
CA PHE A 102 -11.15 -10.89 18.40
C PHE A 102 -12.02 -9.87 19.13
N SER A 103 -13.36 -10.05 19.12
CA SER A 103 -14.29 -9.24 19.90
C SER A 103 -14.38 -9.68 21.36
N ASP A 104 -13.92 -10.89 21.69
CA ASP A 104 -13.88 -11.44 23.05
C ASP A 104 -12.46 -11.41 23.65
N PRO A 105 -12.21 -10.52 24.64
CA PRO A 105 -10.93 -10.47 25.34
C PRO A 105 -10.55 -11.77 26.06
N GLU A 106 -11.53 -12.61 26.45
CA GLU A 106 -11.24 -13.91 27.05
C GLU A 106 -10.73 -14.93 26.02
N ALA A 107 -11.19 -14.85 24.76
CA ALA A 107 -10.73 -15.70 23.66
C ALA A 107 -9.26 -15.40 23.30
N MET A 108 -8.87 -14.11 23.29
CA MET A 108 -7.47 -13.71 23.06
C MET A 108 -6.50 -14.09 24.19
N MET A 109 -7.01 -14.39 25.39
CA MET A 109 -6.20 -14.87 26.51
C MET A 109 -6.13 -16.41 26.58
N ASP A 110 -6.79 -17.10 25.66
CA ASP A 110 -6.71 -18.55 25.59
C ASP A 110 -5.28 -19.00 25.23
N PRO A 111 -4.71 -20.00 25.92
CA PRO A 111 -3.38 -20.51 25.61
C PRO A 111 -3.21 -21.00 24.16
N GLU A 112 -4.25 -21.57 23.53
CA GLU A 112 -4.20 -22.01 22.13
C GLU A 112 -4.18 -20.78 21.20
N ALA A 113 -5.03 -19.79 21.45
CA ALA A 113 -5.05 -18.52 20.70
C ALA A 113 -3.70 -17.79 20.77
N MET A 114 -3.05 -17.76 21.94
CA MET A 114 -1.73 -17.15 22.09
C MET A 114 -0.64 -17.89 21.30
N GLU A 115 -0.71 -19.23 21.21
CA GLU A 115 0.25 -20.04 20.44
C GLU A 115 0.05 -19.87 18.93
N GLU A 116 -1.19 -19.67 18.48
CA GLU A 116 -1.51 -19.33 17.08
C GLU A 116 -1.03 -17.92 16.72
N LEU A 117 -1.29 -16.93 17.58
CA LEU A 117 -0.82 -15.56 17.38
C LEU A 117 0.72 -15.44 17.37
N GLU A 118 1.44 -16.20 18.21
CA GLU A 118 2.91 -16.25 18.20
C GLU A 118 3.50 -16.87 16.91
N GLN A 119 2.78 -17.82 16.30
CA GLN A 119 3.18 -18.38 15.01
C GLN A 119 2.96 -17.38 13.89
N LEU A 120 1.81 -16.71 13.93
CA LEU A 120 1.45 -15.68 12.97
C LEU A 120 2.43 -14.50 13.03
N GLU A 121 2.86 -14.07 14.22
CA GLU A 121 3.87 -13.00 14.39
C GLU A 121 5.17 -13.28 13.61
N GLN A 122 5.61 -14.54 13.55
CA GLN A 122 6.80 -14.92 12.77
C GLN A 122 6.58 -14.83 11.26
N GLU A 123 5.35 -15.05 10.79
CA GLU A 123 4.99 -14.82 9.38
C GLU A 123 4.96 -13.31 9.09
N PHE A 124 4.46 -12.49 10.02
CA PHE A 124 4.40 -11.03 9.91
C PHE A 124 5.76 -10.35 9.80
N GLU A 125 6.83 -10.89 10.40
CA GLU A 125 8.20 -10.36 10.21
C GLU A 125 8.62 -10.35 8.73
N THR A 126 8.13 -11.30 7.93
CA THR A 126 8.42 -11.32 6.49
C THR A 126 7.52 -10.37 5.69
N ILE A 127 6.28 -10.19 6.15
CA ILE A 127 5.29 -9.31 5.52
C ILE A 127 5.65 -7.84 5.69
N GLU A 128 6.32 -7.42 6.77
CA GLU A 128 6.73 -6.02 6.93
C GLU A 128 7.61 -5.53 5.76
N SER A 129 8.51 -6.38 5.26
CA SER A 129 9.34 -6.05 4.10
C SER A 129 8.55 -6.04 2.78
N ASP A 130 7.57 -6.92 2.65
CA ASP A 130 6.75 -7.04 1.43
C ASP A 130 5.72 -5.89 1.36
N SER A 131 5.13 -5.53 2.49
CA SER A 131 4.27 -4.36 2.65
C SER A 131 4.99 -3.08 2.29
N ALA A 132 6.23 -2.88 2.76
CA ALA A 132 7.02 -1.71 2.41
C ALA A 132 7.33 -1.64 0.90
N ALA A 133 7.55 -2.79 0.25
CA ALA A 133 7.76 -2.84 -1.19
C ALA A 133 6.48 -2.52 -1.97
N VAL A 134 5.33 -2.98 -1.48
CA VAL A 134 4.01 -2.67 -2.07
C VAL A 134 3.69 -1.18 -1.90
N GLU A 135 3.93 -0.62 -0.72
CA GLU A 135 3.75 0.80 -0.42
C GLU A 135 4.62 1.66 -1.33
N GLU A 136 5.94 1.40 -1.40
CA GLU A 136 6.85 2.11 -2.30
C GLU A 136 6.38 2.02 -3.76
N TYR A 137 5.93 0.83 -4.19
CA TYR A 137 5.40 0.66 -5.54
C TYR A 137 4.15 1.51 -5.80
N VAL A 138 3.20 1.49 -4.87
CA VAL A 138 1.95 2.26 -4.98
C VAL A 138 2.24 3.76 -4.96
N GLU A 139 3.08 4.25 -4.05
CA GLU A 139 3.46 5.68 -4.00
C GLU A 139 4.18 6.15 -5.28
N GLU A 140 5.04 5.32 -5.86
CA GLU A 140 5.78 5.68 -7.07
C GLU A 140 4.92 5.65 -8.34
N ASN A 141 3.88 4.81 -8.38
CA ASN A 141 3.14 4.52 -9.61
C ASN A 141 1.67 4.99 -9.58
N CYS A 142 1.08 5.20 -8.41
CA CYS A 142 -0.32 5.59 -8.24
C CYS A 142 -0.42 7.05 -7.74
N GLU A 143 -0.74 7.99 -8.63
CA GLU A 143 -0.73 9.43 -8.31
C GLU A 143 -1.79 9.87 -7.27
N ASN A 144 -2.82 9.06 -7.00
CA ASN A 144 -3.98 9.39 -6.14
C ASN A 144 -4.14 8.48 -4.92
N VAL A 145 -3.18 7.62 -4.64
CA VAL A 145 -3.22 6.72 -3.48
C VAL A 145 -2.21 7.19 -2.45
N ASP A 146 -2.67 7.41 -1.22
CA ASP A 146 -1.83 7.75 -0.07
C ASP A 146 -2.04 6.66 0.99
N LEU A 147 -1.00 5.88 1.25
CA LEU A 147 -1.02 4.78 2.23
C LEU A 147 -0.38 5.19 3.57
N SER A 148 -0.09 6.49 3.76
CA SER A 148 0.67 7.04 4.89
C SER A 148 -0.16 7.62 6.05
#